data_AF-A0A8X6WEZ5-F1
#
_entry.id   AF-A0A8X6WEZ5-F1
#
_cell.length_a   1.000
_cell.length_b   1.000
_cell.length_c   1.000
_cell.angle_alpha   90.00
_cell.angle_beta   90.00
_cell.angle_gamma   90.00
#
_symmetry.space_group_name_H-M   'P 1'
#
loop_
_entity.id
_entity.type
_entity.pdbx_description
1 polymer ?
#
loop_
_entity_poly.entity_id
_entity_poly.type
_entity_poly.pdbx_seq_one_letter_code
_entity_poly.pdbx_strand_id
1 'polypeptide(L)'
;MVLEYVVNPPNGDRLIMIVCHLRVATQKMSQDESNSSTINVYGQKTLSLDLNVRREFIWTFLLASVKTPILGSDFLHYFELVPDLRHKCLRDLKTKLQTTGHIKQAALHSVKTISSHETLYHDLLKSYPSITRLPDPTQPIKHNTVHFIKTNGPPVVAKPSRLAPDRLAIAKSEFQQMMQLGHLRPSSSNYASPLHMVPKRALSIGDLWGITVR
;
A
#
# COMPACT_ATOMS: atom_id res chain seq x y z
N MET A 1 -6.67 -3.77 -4.89
CA MET A 1 -7.67 -4.67 -4.28
C MET A 1 -8.85 -4.75 -5.24
N VAL A 2 -9.06 -5.91 -5.86
CA VAL A 2 -10.05 -6.04 -6.94
C VAL A 2 -11.37 -6.50 -6.34
N LEU A 3 -12.43 -5.70 -6.52
CA LEU A 3 -13.80 -6.13 -6.30
C LEU A 3 -14.15 -7.09 -7.44
N GLU A 4 -14.10 -8.39 -7.16
CA GLU A 4 -14.65 -9.39 -8.07
C GLU A 4 -16.18 -9.36 -7.99
N TYR A 5 -16.82 -8.84 -9.05
CA TYR A 5 -18.20 -9.16 -9.37
C TYR A 5 -18.18 -10.12 -10.55
N VAL A 6 -18.66 -11.34 -10.34
CA VAL A 6 -18.81 -12.32 -11.42
C VAL A 6 -20.06 -11.93 -12.21
N VAL A 7 -19.87 -11.20 -13.31
CA VAL A 7 -20.90 -11.07 -14.33
C VAL A 7 -20.88 -12.38 -15.11
N ASN A 8 -21.91 -13.20 -14.95
CA ASN A 8 -22.14 -14.35 -15.83
C ASN A 8 -22.91 -13.83 -17.06
N PRO A 9 -22.26 -13.61 -18.22
CA PRO A 9 -23.00 -13.31 -19.44
C PRO A 9 -23.81 -14.56 -19.87
N PRO A 10 -24.98 -14.37 -20.49
CA PRO A 10 -25.86 -15.47 -20.89
C PRO A 10 -25.26 -16.45 -21.91
N ASN A 11 -24.13 -16.12 -22.55
CA ASN A 11 -23.56 -16.88 -23.67
C ASN A 11 -22.26 -17.65 -23.38
N GLY A 12 -21.84 -17.83 -22.12
CA GLY A 12 -20.74 -18.75 -21.79
C GLY A 12 -19.32 -18.34 -22.24
N ASP A 13 -19.15 -17.22 -22.96
CA ASP A 13 -17.84 -16.71 -23.33
C ASP A 13 -17.12 -16.06 -22.13
N ARG A 14 -15.97 -16.64 -21.76
CA ARG A 14 -15.06 -16.15 -20.69
C ARG A 14 -14.26 -14.91 -21.13
N LEU A 15 -14.93 -13.90 -21.68
CA LEU A 15 -14.33 -12.61 -22.05
C LEU A 15 -14.77 -11.57 -21.01
N ILE A 16 -13.84 -11.13 -20.18
CA ILE A 16 -14.14 -10.34 -18.99
C ILE A 16 -13.43 -8.99 -19.02
N MET A 17 -14.17 -8.01 -18.52
CA MET A 17 -14.13 -6.59 -18.79
C MET A 17 -13.13 -5.82 -17.92
N ILE A 18 -12.45 -4.83 -18.51
CA ILE A 18 -11.67 -3.80 -17.83
C ILE A 18 -12.30 -2.45 -18.14
N VAL A 19 -12.40 -1.58 -17.13
CA VAL A 19 -12.52 -0.13 -17.39
C VAL A 19 -11.28 0.55 -16.83
N CYS A 20 -10.59 1.31 -17.67
CA CYS A 20 -9.73 2.40 -17.23
C CYS A 20 -9.52 3.35 -18.43
N HIS A 21 -10.07 4.55 -18.35
CA HIS A 21 -9.75 5.65 -19.25
C HIS A 21 -8.37 6.23 -18.88
N LEU A 22 -7.32 5.68 -19.48
CA LEU A 22 -6.19 6.52 -19.90
C LEU A 22 -6.28 6.64 -21.42
N ARG A 23 -6.41 7.88 -21.88
CA ARG A 23 -6.62 8.35 -23.26
C ARG A 23 -6.31 7.31 -24.35
N VAL A 24 -7.31 7.01 -25.18
CA VAL A 24 -7.16 6.30 -26.46
C VAL A 24 -6.18 7.10 -27.33
N ALA A 25 -4.93 6.69 -27.32
CA ALA A 25 -4.07 6.74 -28.48
C ALA A 25 -3.83 5.28 -28.85
N THR A 26 -4.10 4.92 -30.10
CA THR A 26 -3.75 3.64 -30.71
C THR A 26 -2.28 3.33 -30.45
N GLN A 27 -1.97 2.53 -29.42
CA GLN A 27 -0.73 1.78 -29.23
C GLN A 27 -0.80 1.00 -27.92
N LYS A 28 -0.17 -0.18 -27.93
CA LYS A 28 0.11 -1.09 -26.79
C LYS A 28 -0.21 -0.48 -25.43
N MET A 29 -1.30 -0.94 -24.80
CA MET A 29 -1.54 -0.64 -23.40
C MET A 29 -0.57 -1.47 -22.55
N SER A 30 0.58 -0.88 -22.22
CA SER A 30 1.29 -1.21 -21.01
C SER A 30 0.44 -0.72 -19.84
N GLN A 31 -0.26 -1.66 -19.20
CA GLN A 31 -0.83 -1.41 -17.89
C GLN A 31 0.35 -1.28 -16.92
N ASP A 32 0.71 -0.04 -16.60
CA ASP A 32 1.71 0.19 -15.57
C ASP A 32 1.22 -0.42 -14.25
N GLU A 33 2.15 -1.12 -13.61
CA GLU A 33 2.16 -1.50 -12.20
C GLU A 33 1.27 -2.68 -11.76
N SER A 34 1.70 -3.90 -12.09
CA SER A 34 2.11 -4.90 -11.06
C SER A 34 2.50 -6.28 -11.61
N ASN A 35 2.23 -6.57 -12.88
CA ASN A 35 2.78 -7.74 -13.58
C ASN A 35 3.10 -7.31 -15.00
N SER A 36 4.33 -7.53 -15.48
CA SER A 36 4.72 -7.32 -16.88
C SER A 36 4.09 -8.37 -17.82
N SER A 37 2.83 -8.73 -17.57
CA SER A 37 1.99 -9.47 -18.49
C SER A 37 1.22 -8.44 -19.29
N THR A 38 1.58 -8.25 -20.56
CA THR A 38 0.80 -7.47 -21.50
C THR A 38 -0.65 -7.95 -21.45
N ILE A 39 -1.57 -7.08 -21.02
CA ILE A 39 -2.99 -7.42 -21.05
C ILE A 39 -3.46 -7.19 -22.48
N ASN A 40 -3.71 -8.28 -23.17
CA ASN A 40 -4.25 -8.23 -24.52
C ASN A 40 -5.68 -7.70 -24.47
N VAL A 41 -5.93 -6.60 -25.18
CA VAL A 41 -7.25 -5.99 -25.32
C VAL A 41 -7.74 -6.19 -26.75
N TYR A 42 -8.96 -6.71 -26.87
CA TYR A 42 -9.54 -7.18 -28.13
C TYR A 42 -10.60 -6.24 -28.70
N GLY A 43 -11.02 -5.23 -27.94
CA GLY A 43 -12.02 -4.26 -28.38
C GLY A 43 -12.77 -3.64 -27.21
N GLN A 44 -13.91 -3.02 -27.52
CA GLN A 44 -14.81 -2.41 -26.55
C GLN A 44 -16.22 -2.98 -26.70
N LYS A 45 -16.96 -3.09 -25.60
CA LYS A 45 -18.36 -3.52 -25.60
C LYS A 45 -19.16 -2.75 -24.56
N THR A 46 -20.27 -2.16 -24.99
CA THR A 46 -21.23 -1.54 -24.07
C THR A 46 -22.06 -2.62 -23.41
N LEU A 47 -22.08 -2.62 -22.08
CA LEU A 47 -22.80 -3.60 -21.28
C LEU A 47 -23.57 -2.89 -20.16
N SER A 48 -24.70 -3.48 -19.81
CA SER A 48 -25.46 -3.14 -18.62
C SER A 48 -24.98 -4.00 -17.46
N LEU A 49 -24.63 -3.36 -16.36
CA LEU A 49 -24.19 -3.98 -15.12
C LEU A 49 -25.24 -3.71 -14.04
N ASP A 50 -25.70 -4.77 -13.38
CA ASP A 50 -26.52 -4.67 -12.17
C ASP A 50 -25.65 -5.06 -10.95
N LEU A 51 -25.55 -4.12 -10.00
CA LEU A 51 -24.80 -4.29 -8.76
C LEU A 51 -25.72 -4.53 -7.54
N ASN A 52 -27.01 -4.79 -7.77
CA ASN A 52 -28.04 -4.96 -6.75
C ASN A 52 -28.29 -3.70 -5.89
N VAL A 53 -28.05 -2.53 -6.45
CA VAL A 53 -28.35 -1.22 -5.82
C VAL A 53 -29.56 -0.54 -6.49
N ARG A 54 -30.45 -1.33 -7.09
CA ARG A 54 -31.71 -0.89 -7.73
C ARG A 54 -31.52 0.19 -8.80
N ARG A 55 -30.39 0.12 -9.50
CA ARG A 55 -30.02 1.00 -10.61
C ARG A 55 -29.19 0.22 -11.61
N GLU A 56 -29.45 0.50 -12.87
CA GLU A 56 -28.71 -0.05 -14.00
C GLU A 56 -27.48 0.82 -14.32
N PHE A 57 -26.33 0.18 -14.55
CA PHE A 57 -25.08 0.86 -14.91
C PHE A 57 -24.68 0.49 -16.34
N ILE A 58 -25.01 1.37 -17.29
CA ILE A 58 -24.65 1.17 -18.70
C ILE A 58 -23.30 1.82 -18.98
N TRP A 59 -22.31 1.02 -19.38
CA TRP A 59 -20.95 1.50 -19.59
C TRP A 59 -20.25 0.77 -20.73
N THR A 60 -19.29 1.45 -21.38
CA THR A 60 -18.45 0.86 -22.43
C THR A 60 -17.19 0.30 -21.82
N PHE A 61 -17.08 -1.03 -21.84
CA PHE A 61 -15.98 -1.77 -21.23
C PHE A 61 -14.95 -2.21 -22.26
N LEU A 62 -13.68 -2.30 -21.87
CA LEU A 62 -12.62 -2.90 -22.66
C LEU A 62 -12.67 -4.42 -22.51
N LEU A 63 -12.61 -5.15 -23.62
CA LEU A 63 -12.53 -6.61 -23.63
C LEU A 63 -11.08 -7.04 -23.52
N ALA A 64 -10.72 -7.71 -22.43
CA ALA A 64 -9.34 -8.05 -22.14
C ALA A 64 -9.17 -9.52 -21.70
N SER A 65 -8.00 -10.09 -21.97
CA SER A 65 -7.64 -11.42 -21.43
C SER A 65 -7.18 -11.28 -19.97
N VAL A 66 -8.11 -11.35 -19.03
CA VAL A 66 -7.85 -11.30 -17.59
C VAL A 66 -8.48 -12.47 -16.86
N LYS A 67 -7.79 -12.96 -15.82
CA LYS A 67 -8.32 -14.03 -14.95
C LYS A 67 -9.48 -13.54 -14.07
N THR A 68 -9.48 -12.25 -13.75
CA THR A 68 -10.37 -11.62 -12.78
C THR A 68 -10.90 -10.31 -13.37
N PRO A 69 -12.23 -10.08 -13.42
CA PRO A 69 -12.82 -8.81 -13.83
C PRO A 69 -12.34 -7.64 -12.98
N ILE A 70 -12.19 -6.46 -13.59
CA ILE A 70 -11.76 -5.25 -12.88
C ILE A 70 -12.71 -4.09 -13.21
N LEU A 71 -13.30 -3.50 -12.18
CA LEU A 71 -13.97 -2.20 -12.27
C LEU A 71 -12.96 -1.08 -11.98
N GLY A 72 -12.84 -0.15 -12.93
CA GLY A 72 -11.95 1.00 -12.82
C GLY A 72 -12.47 2.07 -11.87
N SER A 73 -11.56 2.91 -11.40
CA SER A 73 -11.90 4.09 -10.59
C SER A 73 -12.72 5.11 -11.36
N ASP A 74 -12.62 5.14 -12.69
CA ASP A 74 -13.40 5.98 -13.59
C ASP A 74 -14.87 5.58 -13.64
N PHE A 75 -15.17 4.29 -13.74
CA PHE A 75 -16.53 3.76 -13.60
C PHE A 75 -17.10 4.11 -12.22
N LEU A 76 -16.32 3.88 -11.16
CA LEU A 76 -16.74 4.20 -9.79
C LEU A 76 -17.01 5.70 -9.62
N HIS A 77 -16.15 6.55 -10.17
CA HIS A 77 -16.29 8.00 -10.12
C HIS A 77 -17.53 8.47 -10.89
N TYR A 78 -17.71 8.01 -12.14
CA TYR A 78 -18.83 8.42 -12.98
C TYR A 78 -20.19 8.06 -12.36
N PHE A 79 -20.27 6.88 -11.73
CA PHE A 79 -21.50 6.41 -11.13
C PHE A 79 -21.68 6.78 -9.66
N GLU A 80 -20.71 7.50 -9.07
CA GLU A 80 -20.69 7.91 -7.66
C GLU A 80 -20.76 6.72 -6.69
N LEU A 81 -19.99 5.66 -7.02
CA LEU A 81 -19.86 4.46 -6.23
C LEU A 81 -18.61 4.55 -5.33
N VAL A 82 -18.78 4.24 -4.04
CA VAL A 82 -17.72 4.32 -3.03
C VAL A 82 -17.45 2.94 -2.41
N PRO A 83 -16.27 2.35 -2.64
CA PRO A 83 -15.89 1.13 -1.94
C PRO A 83 -15.60 1.42 -0.46
N ASP A 84 -16.31 0.74 0.45
CA ASP A 84 -16.09 0.79 1.89
C ASP A 84 -15.43 -0.52 2.35
N LEU A 85 -14.12 -0.46 2.57
CA LEU A 85 -13.32 -1.61 2.99
C LEU A 85 -13.59 -2.02 4.44
N ARG A 86 -14.01 -1.08 5.30
CA ARG A 86 -14.31 -1.38 6.71
C ARG A 86 -15.56 -2.22 6.81
N HIS A 87 -16.59 -1.85 6.05
CA HIS A 87 -17.89 -2.53 6.06
C HIS A 87 -18.01 -3.62 4.99
N LYS A 88 -16.95 -3.82 4.18
CA LYS A 88 -16.90 -4.80 3.09
C LYS A 88 -18.09 -4.62 2.14
N CYS A 89 -18.35 -3.38 1.72
CA CYS A 89 -19.47 -3.07 0.83
C CYS A 89 -19.09 -2.04 -0.23
N LEU A 90 -19.87 -2.00 -1.30
CA LEU A 90 -19.83 -0.93 -2.30
C LEU A 90 -21.10 -0.09 -2.12
N ARG A 91 -20.92 1.19 -1.81
CA ARG A 91 -22.02 2.13 -1.56
C ARG A 91 -22.31 2.94 -2.81
N ASP A 92 -23.59 3.10 -3.13
CA ASP A 92 -24.06 4.04 -4.14
C ASP A 92 -24.49 5.33 -3.45
N LEU A 93 -23.85 6.45 -3.77
CA LEU A 93 -24.16 7.74 -3.17
C LEU A 93 -25.50 8.32 -3.67
N LYS A 94 -25.99 7.92 -4.85
CA LYS A 94 -27.27 8.40 -5.40
C LYS A 94 -28.45 7.71 -4.75
N THR A 95 -28.44 6.38 -4.74
CA THR A 95 -29.54 5.58 -4.17
C THR A 95 -29.41 5.41 -2.66
N LYS A 96 -28.24 5.68 -2.08
CA LYS A 96 -27.87 5.39 -0.68
C LYS A 96 -27.96 3.90 -0.33
N LEU A 97 -28.09 3.04 -1.34
CA LEU A 97 -28.07 1.60 -1.18
C LEU A 97 -26.63 1.11 -1.18
N GLN A 98 -26.44 -0.08 -0.63
CA GLN A 98 -25.13 -0.72 -0.58
C GLN A 98 -25.27 -2.18 -0.98
N THR A 99 -24.24 -2.68 -1.63
CA THR A 99 -24.11 -4.09 -1.99
C THR A 99 -22.92 -4.67 -1.24
N THR A 100 -23.08 -5.86 -0.67
CA THR A 100 -22.01 -6.51 0.08
C THR A 100 -20.94 -7.01 -0.87
N GLY A 101 -19.68 -6.77 -0.53
CA GLY A 101 -18.52 -7.24 -1.27
C GLY A 101 -17.64 -8.16 -0.42
N HIS A 102 -16.79 -8.91 -1.08
CA HIS A 102 -15.79 -9.75 -0.41
C HIS A 102 -14.40 -9.18 -0.61
N ILE A 103 -13.65 -9.08 0.49
CA ILE A 103 -12.25 -8.67 0.48
C ILE A 103 -11.41 -9.91 0.19
N LYS A 104 -10.80 -9.96 -1.00
CA LYS A 104 -9.80 -10.96 -1.33
C LYS A 104 -8.40 -10.39 -1.13
N GLN A 105 -7.57 -11.12 -0.38
CA GLN A 105 -6.17 -10.78 -0.21
C GLN A 105 -5.43 -11.07 -1.52
N ALA A 106 -4.95 -10.03 -2.19
CA ALA A 106 -4.08 -10.18 -3.34
C ALA A 106 -2.65 -10.42 -2.83
N ALA A 107 -1.94 -11.38 -3.40
CA ALA A 107 -0.53 -11.66 -3.06
C ALA A 107 0.43 -10.50 -3.41
N LEU A 108 -0.06 -9.45 -4.07
CA LEU A 108 0.72 -8.29 -4.49
C LEU A 108 0.90 -7.30 -3.34
N HIS A 109 2.02 -7.43 -2.64
CA HIS A 109 2.45 -6.53 -1.55
C HIS A 109 3.45 -5.46 -2.02
N SER A 110 3.57 -5.18 -3.31
CA SER A 110 4.62 -4.29 -3.80
C SER A 110 4.10 -3.36 -4.89
N VAL A 111 3.99 -2.07 -4.53
CA VAL A 111 4.06 -0.96 -5.48
C VAL A 111 5.50 -0.97 -6.00
N LYS A 112 5.70 -1.27 -7.28
CA LYS A 112 7.01 -1.22 -7.92
C LYS A 112 7.15 0.14 -8.57
N THR A 113 7.85 1.07 -7.91
CA THR A 113 8.12 2.42 -8.46
C THR A 113 9.21 2.44 -9.53
N ILE A 114 9.63 1.28 -10.03
CA ILE A 114 10.69 1.20 -11.03
C ILE A 114 10.00 1.31 -12.39
N SER A 115 10.03 2.51 -12.96
CA SER A 115 9.50 2.81 -14.28
C SER A 115 10.05 1.83 -15.32
N SER A 116 9.15 1.33 -16.16
CA SER A 116 9.32 0.35 -17.24
C SER A 116 10.24 0.81 -18.39
N HIS A 117 11.19 1.71 -18.14
CA HIS A 117 12.22 2.04 -19.11
C HIS A 117 13.34 1.01 -19.00
N GLU A 118 13.61 0.30 -20.10
CA GLU A 118 14.69 -0.67 -20.31
C GLU A 118 16.08 -0.01 -20.13
N THR A 119 16.36 0.42 -18.90
CA THR A 119 17.63 0.97 -18.48
C THR A 119 18.42 -0.13 -17.80
N LEU A 120 19.76 -0.07 -17.89
CA LEU A 120 20.65 -0.97 -17.17
C LEU A 120 20.33 -1.07 -15.66
N TYR A 121 19.81 0.02 -15.07
CA TYR A 121 19.41 0.07 -13.66
C TYR A 121 18.13 -0.73 -13.37
N HIS A 122 17.17 -0.74 -14.29
CA HIS A 122 15.96 -1.55 -14.15
C HIS A 122 16.31 -3.04 -14.10
N ASP A 123 17.17 -3.52 -15.01
CA ASP A 123 17.58 -4.93 -15.04
C ASP A 123 18.38 -5.31 -13.79
N LEU A 124 19.24 -4.40 -13.31
CA LEU A 124 19.95 -4.58 -12.05
C LEU A 124 18.99 -4.69 -10.85
N LEU A 125 18.04 -3.77 -10.70
CA LEU A 125 17.07 -3.83 -9.60
C LEU A 125 16.13 -5.04 -9.69
N LYS A 126 15.79 -5.47 -10.91
CA LYS A 126 15.04 -6.71 -11.16
C LYS A 126 15.81 -7.94 -10.71
N SER A 127 17.15 -7.95 -10.86
CA SER A 127 18.00 -9.03 -10.38
C SER A 127 18.11 -9.09 -8.84
N TYR A 128 17.82 -8.00 -8.13
CA TYR A 128 17.87 -7.91 -6.66
C TYR A 128 16.54 -7.41 -6.03
N PRO A 129 15.45 -8.18 -6.14
CA PRO A 129 14.14 -7.77 -5.64
C PRO A 129 14.08 -7.58 -4.11
N SER A 130 15.04 -8.12 -3.37
CA SER A 130 15.16 -7.90 -1.92
C SER A 130 15.53 -6.47 -1.54
N ILE A 131 16.11 -5.69 -2.44
CA ILE A 131 16.53 -4.30 -2.17
C ILE A 131 15.34 -3.34 -2.25
N THR A 132 14.41 -3.60 -3.17
CA THR A 132 13.27 -2.72 -3.47
C THR A 132 12.00 -3.11 -2.73
N ARG A 133 11.97 -4.32 -2.14
CA ARG A 133 10.90 -4.74 -1.25
C ARG A 133 11.04 -4.03 0.09
N LEU A 134 9.93 -3.50 0.61
CA LEU A 134 9.89 -2.95 1.97
C LEU A 134 10.40 -4.02 2.95
N PRO A 135 11.28 -3.64 3.92
CA PRO A 135 11.73 -4.55 4.94
C PRO A 135 10.51 -5.13 5.67
N ASP A 136 10.41 -6.45 5.72
CA ASP A 136 9.41 -7.11 6.56
C ASP A 136 9.93 -7.05 8.01
N PRO A 137 9.26 -6.30 8.92
CA PRO A 137 9.71 -6.16 10.30
C PRO A 137 9.72 -7.48 11.07
N THR A 138 9.07 -8.53 10.54
CA THR A 138 9.04 -9.86 11.13
C THR A 138 10.09 -10.82 10.55
N GLN A 139 10.89 -10.37 9.58
CA GLN A 139 11.86 -11.24 8.91
C GLN A 139 13.01 -11.61 9.87
N PRO A 140 13.33 -12.90 10.04
CA PRO A 140 14.45 -13.31 10.87
C PRO A 140 15.78 -12.80 10.30
N ILE A 141 16.65 -12.29 11.16
CA ILE A 141 17.99 -11.82 10.79
C ILE A 141 18.77 -13.00 10.22
N LYS A 142 19.31 -12.83 9.00
CA LYS A 142 19.99 -13.91 8.25
C LYS A 142 21.36 -14.30 8.81
N HIS A 143 21.96 -13.47 9.65
CA HIS A 143 23.31 -13.66 10.18
C HIS A 143 23.35 -13.51 11.71
N ASN A 144 24.26 -14.22 12.36
CA ASN A 144 24.49 -14.11 13.81
C ASN A 144 25.54 -13.03 14.18
N THR A 145 25.99 -12.24 13.20
CA THR A 145 26.93 -11.15 13.47
C THR A 145 26.24 -10.08 14.30
N VAL A 146 26.74 -9.86 15.51
CA VAL A 146 26.28 -8.83 16.44
C VAL A 146 27.32 -7.71 16.52
N HIS A 147 26.85 -6.47 16.65
CA HIS A 147 27.73 -5.33 16.87
C HIS A 147 28.21 -5.32 18.33
N PHE A 148 29.52 -5.42 18.56
CA PHE A 148 30.12 -5.36 19.89
C PHE A 148 30.87 -4.03 20.07
N ILE A 149 30.38 -3.20 20.99
CA ILE A 149 31.02 -1.93 21.34
C ILE A 149 31.98 -2.18 22.50
N LYS A 150 33.29 -2.11 22.24
CA LYS A 150 34.32 -2.12 23.27
C LYS A 150 34.25 -0.82 24.07
N THR A 151 33.93 -0.90 25.36
CA THR A 151 33.92 0.23 26.29
C THR A 151 35.11 0.11 27.25
N ASN A 152 35.78 1.21 27.53
CA ASN A 152 36.87 1.30 28.49
C ASN A 152 36.49 2.32 29.57
N GLY A 153 36.71 1.98 30.84
CA GLY A 153 36.38 2.85 31.97
C GLY A 153 34.95 2.67 32.53
N PRO A 154 34.55 3.52 33.49
CA PRO A 154 33.25 3.42 34.15
C PRO A 154 32.09 3.84 33.24
N PRO A 155 30.86 3.34 33.49
CA PRO A 155 29.70 3.66 32.67
C PRO A 155 29.27 5.13 32.83
N VAL A 156 28.80 5.72 31.72
CA VAL A 156 28.31 7.11 31.70
C VAL A 156 26.81 7.15 32.00
N VAL A 157 26.42 7.97 32.97
CA VAL A 157 25.03 8.16 33.41
C VAL A 157 24.68 9.63 33.39
N ALA A 158 23.60 9.96 32.68
CA ALA A 158 22.97 11.27 32.68
C ALA A 158 21.57 11.20 33.30
N LYS A 159 21.17 12.29 33.97
CA LYS A 159 19.81 12.43 34.51
C LYS A 159 18.79 12.61 33.37
N PRO A 160 17.57 12.04 33.48
CA PRO A 160 16.50 12.30 32.53
C PRO A 160 16.18 13.79 32.44
N SER A 161 16.12 14.31 31.22
CA SER A 161 15.75 15.72 30.98
C SER A 161 14.23 15.88 30.96
N ARG A 162 13.73 17.00 31.53
CA ARG A 162 12.29 17.31 31.50
C ARG A 162 11.87 17.68 30.07
N LEU A 163 10.78 17.08 29.61
CA LEU A 163 10.13 17.42 28.34
C LEU A 163 8.83 18.17 28.62
N ALA A 164 8.48 19.09 27.71
CA ALA A 164 7.16 19.70 27.71
C ALA A 164 6.07 18.64 27.43
N PRO A 165 4.81 18.85 27.89
CA PRO A 165 3.77 17.81 27.85
C PRO A 165 3.45 17.28 26.45
N ASP A 166 3.45 18.17 25.46
CA ASP A 166 3.28 17.87 24.03
C ASP A 166 4.38 16.93 23.51
N ARG A 167 5.65 17.28 23.76
CA ARG A 167 6.82 16.48 23.37
C ARG A 167 6.86 15.14 24.09
N LEU A 168 6.52 15.13 25.37
CA LEU A 168 6.45 13.91 26.17
C LEU A 168 5.40 12.93 25.62
N ALA A 169 4.23 13.42 25.21
CA ALA A 169 3.18 12.58 24.62
C ALA A 169 3.64 11.94 23.31
N ILE A 170 4.28 12.72 22.43
CA ILE A 170 4.84 12.24 21.16
C ILE A 170 5.93 11.20 21.42
N ALA A 171 6.88 11.50 22.30
CA ALA A 171 7.95 10.56 22.66
C ALA A 171 7.36 9.22 23.16
N LYS A 172 6.40 9.25 24.09
CA LYS A 172 5.77 8.04 24.61
C LYS A 172 5.13 7.19 23.52
N SER A 173 4.39 7.81 22.60
CA SER A 173 3.76 7.11 21.48
C SER A 173 4.81 6.44 20.58
N GLU A 174 5.87 7.16 20.23
CA GLU A 174 6.94 6.64 19.37
C GLU A 174 7.69 5.48 20.04
N PHE A 175 8.02 5.60 21.33
CA PHE A 175 8.65 4.51 22.09
C PHE A 175 7.75 3.28 22.20
N GLN A 176 6.43 3.46 22.37
CA GLN A 176 5.48 2.34 22.37
C GLN A 176 5.44 1.63 21.02
N GLN A 177 5.40 2.39 19.92
CA GLN A 177 5.44 1.82 18.57
C GLN A 177 6.75 1.05 18.34
N MET A 178 7.90 1.61 18.72
CA MET A 178 9.19 0.93 18.59
C MET A 178 9.29 -0.35 19.43
N MET A 179 8.66 -0.39 20.61
CA MET A 179 8.55 -1.61 21.42
C MET A 179 7.66 -2.66 20.74
N GLN A 180 6.52 -2.26 20.17
CA GLN A 180 5.63 -3.17 19.45
C GLN A 180 6.29 -3.78 18.20
N LEU A 181 7.10 -2.98 17.49
CA LEU A 181 7.90 -3.43 16.35
C LEU A 181 9.11 -4.29 16.75
N GLY A 182 9.40 -4.43 18.05
CA GLY A 182 10.54 -5.22 18.54
C GLY A 182 11.90 -4.54 18.35
N HIS A 183 11.94 -3.25 18.01
CA HIS A 183 13.19 -2.49 17.87
C HIS A 183 13.79 -2.09 19.22
N LEU A 184 12.95 -1.96 20.25
CA LEU A 184 13.36 -1.61 21.61
C LEU A 184 12.83 -2.62 22.62
N ARG A 185 13.55 -2.72 23.74
CA ARG A 185 13.13 -3.49 24.91
C ARG A 185 13.49 -2.74 26.19
N PRO A 186 12.72 -2.89 27.28
CA PRO A 186 13.16 -2.48 28.59
C PRO A 186 14.49 -3.15 28.95
N SER A 187 15.39 -2.39 29.55
CA SER A 187 16.68 -2.89 30.02
C SER A 187 16.99 -2.33 31.40
N SER A 188 17.76 -3.08 32.19
CA SER A 188 18.38 -2.60 33.41
C SER A 188 19.87 -2.40 33.11
N SER A 189 20.26 -1.14 32.94
CA SER A 189 21.56 -0.73 32.39
C SER A 189 22.22 0.29 33.32
N ASN A 190 23.52 0.14 33.53
CA ASN A 190 24.33 1.15 34.24
C ASN A 190 24.67 2.36 33.36
N TYR A 191 24.27 2.37 32.08
CA TYR A 191 24.41 3.48 31.15
C TYR A 191 23.07 4.21 30.97
N ALA A 192 23.11 5.55 30.92
CA ALA A 192 21.95 6.37 30.58
C ALA A 192 22.37 7.66 29.87
N SER A 193 21.73 7.97 28.74
CA SER A 193 21.88 9.24 28.01
C SER A 193 20.54 10.00 28.00
N PRO A 194 20.56 11.34 28.01
CA PRO A 194 19.33 12.13 28.00
C PRO A 194 18.68 12.11 26.61
N LEU A 195 17.35 12.08 26.58
CA LEU A 195 16.56 12.18 25.37
C LEU A 195 16.46 13.65 24.90
N HIS A 196 16.84 13.92 23.65
CA HIS A 196 16.65 15.23 23.02
C HIS A 196 15.71 15.12 21.82
N MET A 197 14.66 15.95 21.80
CA MET A 197 13.69 16.00 20.71
C MET A 197 13.94 17.22 19.83
N VAL A 198 14.10 16.99 18.52
CA VAL A 198 14.35 18.04 17.52
C VAL A 198 13.22 18.05 16.51
N PRO A 199 12.63 19.23 16.20
CA PRO A 199 11.61 19.30 15.16
C PRO A 199 12.24 19.01 13.81
N LYS A 200 11.66 18.08 13.04
CA LYS A 200 12.09 17.80 11.67
C LYS A 200 11.12 18.47 10.69
N ARG A 201 11.64 19.03 9.61
CA ARG A 201 10.83 19.65 8.56
C ARG A 201 10.06 18.55 7.82
N ALA A 202 8.73 18.61 7.84
CA ALA A 202 7.87 17.63 7.16
C ALA A 202 7.62 18.03 5.70
N LEU A 203 7.84 17.10 4.77
CA LEU A 203 7.22 17.13 3.44
C LEU A 203 5.87 16.40 3.55
N SER A 204 4.87 17.13 4.09
CA SER A 204 3.44 16.80 4.25
C SER A 204 3.02 15.66 5.23
N ILE A 205 2.07 16.05 6.09
CA ILE A 205 1.23 15.33 7.07
C ILE A 205 1.95 14.72 8.28
N GLY A 206 1.92 15.48 9.38
CA GLY A 206 2.32 15.06 10.72
C GLY A 206 3.70 15.58 11.10
N ASP A 207 3.80 16.32 12.21
CA ASP A 207 5.05 16.80 12.77
C ASP A 207 5.94 15.61 13.16
N LEU A 208 6.83 15.19 12.25
CA LEU A 208 7.81 14.16 12.51
C LEU A 208 8.89 14.74 13.43
N TRP A 209 8.91 14.33 14.69
CA TRP A 209 9.98 14.67 15.61
C TRP A 209 11.11 13.66 15.47
N GLY A 210 12.34 14.16 15.29
CA GLY A 210 13.53 13.32 15.35
C GLY A 210 13.90 13.07 16.81
N ILE A 211 14.02 11.80 17.19
CA ILE A 211 14.63 11.39 18.46
C ILE A 211 16.13 11.26 18.25
N THR A 212 16.93 11.96 19.05
CA THR A 212 18.38 11.78 19.08
C THR A 212 18.83 11.54 20.52
N VAL A 213 19.65 10.52 20.68
CA VAL A 213 20.38 10.23 21.92
C VAL A 213 21.78 10.79 21.72
N ARG A 214 22.24 11.65 22.63
CA ARG A 214 23.62 12.14 22.64
C ARG A 214 24.55 11.18 23.35
#